data_AF-A0A845DCD8-F1
#
_entry.id   AF-A0A845DCD8-F1
#
_cell.length_a   1.000
_cell.length_b   1.000
_cell.length_c   1.000
_cell.angle_alpha   90.00
_cell.angle_beta   90.00
_cell.angle_gamma   90.00
#
_symmetry.space_group_name_H-M   'P 1'
#
loop_
_entity.id
_entity.type
_entity.pdbx_description
1 polymer ?
#
loop_
_entity_poly.entity_id
_entity_poly.type
_entity_poly.pdbx_seq_one_letter_code
_entity_poly.pdbx_strand_id
1 'polypeptide(L)'
;MEHNHAKHSYTQNNYLPLIVVIVLITATAAVTSIDQGVYAFVVHFMAGFFLVFGGLKLLSLREFVDGYALYDLLAARWRGYGYVYPFIEIAFGFSMLSGFHPDWLLLVEAALMLFSGIGVLFAIRKQNDIQCVCLGSALNVPLTYVTLVENMGMMTLAIALILW
;
A
#
# COMPACT_ATOMS: atom_id res chain seq x y z
N MET A 1 -42.85 -14.15 19.99
CA MET A 1 -42.26 -12.92 19.44
C MET A 1 -40.82 -13.23 19.12
N GLU A 2 -40.57 -13.60 17.86
CA GLU A 2 -39.26 -13.88 17.31
C GLU A 2 -38.43 -12.59 17.29
N HIS A 3 -37.42 -12.50 18.14
CA HIS A 3 -36.32 -11.55 17.91
C HIS A 3 -35.21 -12.30 17.18
N ASN A 4 -35.27 -12.18 15.85
CA ASN A 4 -34.21 -12.52 14.91
C ASN A 4 -32.92 -11.78 15.30
N HIS A 5 -32.05 -12.42 16.08
CA HIS A 5 -30.63 -12.09 16.06
C HIS A 5 -30.05 -12.64 14.76
N ALA A 6 -30.11 -11.81 13.71
CA ALA A 6 -29.33 -12.02 12.51
C ALA A 6 -27.85 -12.10 12.93
N LYS A 7 -27.33 -13.32 13.05
CA LYS A 7 -25.89 -13.58 13.05
C LYS A 7 -25.37 -13.01 11.75
N HIS A 8 -24.74 -11.84 11.81
CA HIS A 8 -23.89 -11.36 10.73
C HIS A 8 -22.71 -12.33 10.67
N SER A 9 -22.88 -13.40 9.88
CA SER A 9 -21.87 -14.38 9.55
C SER A 9 -20.79 -13.64 8.77
N TYR A 10 -19.79 -13.12 9.49
CA TYR A 10 -18.59 -12.50 8.94
C TYR A 10 -17.71 -13.64 8.40
N THR A 11 -18.08 -14.17 7.25
CA THR A 11 -17.42 -15.31 6.62
C THR A 11 -17.10 -14.97 5.16
N GLN A 12 -16.00 -14.24 4.93
CA GLN A 12 -15.06 -14.41 3.80
C GLN A 12 -14.13 -13.20 3.72
N ASN A 13 -12.81 -13.44 3.71
CA ASN A 13 -11.82 -12.46 3.30
C ASN A 13 -12.17 -11.94 1.90
N ASN A 14 -12.78 -10.75 1.83
CA ASN A 14 -13.24 -10.21 0.56
C ASN A 14 -12.14 -9.34 -0.05
N TYR A 15 -11.20 -9.96 -0.76
CA TYR A 15 -10.14 -9.27 -1.52
C TYR A 15 -10.66 -8.61 -2.80
N LEU A 16 -11.96 -8.74 -3.12
CA LEU A 16 -12.56 -8.21 -4.34
C LEU A 16 -12.26 -6.72 -4.55
N PRO A 17 -12.39 -5.81 -3.57
CA PRO A 17 -12.11 -4.40 -3.80
C PRO A 17 -10.63 -4.14 -4.13
N LEU A 18 -9.71 -4.88 -3.49
CA LEU A 18 -8.27 -4.79 -3.74
C LEU A 18 -7.94 -5.24 -5.16
N ILE A 19 -8.49 -6.39 -5.59
CA ILE A 19 -8.30 -6.91 -6.93
C ILE A 19 -8.82 -5.91 -7.97
N VAL A 20 -10.00 -5.33 -7.74
CA VAL A 20 -10.57 -4.30 -8.63
C VAL A 20 -9.61 -3.11 -8.75
N VAL A 21 -9.08 -2.61 -7.63
CA VAL A 21 -8.11 -1.50 -7.64
C VAL A 21 -6.86 -1.85 -8.44
N ILE A 22 -6.26 -3.02 -8.19
CA ILE A 22 -5.03 -3.45 -8.88
C ILE A 22 -5.29 -3.60 -10.39
N VAL A 23 -6.41 -4.20 -10.78
CA VAL A 23 -6.80 -4.36 -12.19
C VAL A 23 -6.98 -2.99 -12.85
N LEU A 24 -7.64 -2.04 -12.18
CA LEU A 24 -7.83 -0.68 -12.72
C LEU A 24 -6.50 0.06 -12.88
N ILE A 25 -5.59 -0.03 -11.90
CA ILE A 25 -4.26 0.58 -11.99
C ILE A 25 -3.49 -0.03 -13.15
N THR A 26 -3.50 -1.36 -13.26
CA THR A 26 -2.78 -2.11 -14.31
C THR A 26 -3.31 -1.78 -15.70
N ALA A 27 -4.64 -1.77 -15.87
CA ALA A 27 -5.27 -1.43 -17.13
C ALA A 27 -4.98 0.02 -17.52
N THR A 28 -5.05 0.95 -16.56
CA THR A 28 -4.76 2.37 -16.81
C THR A 28 -3.30 2.56 -17.21
N ALA A 29 -2.35 1.90 -16.52
CA ALA A 29 -0.94 1.92 -16.88
C ALA A 29 -0.73 1.37 -18.29
N ALA A 30 -1.32 0.23 -18.62
CA ALA A 30 -1.19 -0.39 -19.94
C ALA A 30 -1.70 0.50 -21.08
N VAL A 31 -2.85 1.17 -20.88
CA VAL A 31 -3.41 2.08 -21.88
C VAL A 31 -2.56 3.34 -22.05
N THR A 32 -2.08 3.91 -20.95
CA THR A 32 -1.31 5.17 -20.99
C THR A 32 0.15 5.00 -21.44
N SER A 33 0.68 3.78 -21.39
CA SER A 33 2.06 3.46 -21.79
C SER A 33 2.18 2.76 -23.14
N ILE A 34 1.09 2.61 -23.90
CA ILE A 34 1.04 1.74 -25.10
C ILE A 34 2.10 2.12 -26.14
N ASP A 35 2.34 3.42 -26.34
CA ASP A 35 3.30 3.95 -27.32
C ASP A 35 4.72 4.13 -26.75
N GLN A 36 4.86 4.04 -25.43
CA GLN A 36 6.11 4.37 -24.71
C GLN A 36 6.84 3.10 -24.22
N GLY A 37 6.20 1.94 -24.29
CA GLY A 37 6.80 0.66 -23.95
C GLY A 37 6.83 0.33 -22.46
N VAL A 38 7.61 -0.70 -22.11
CA VAL A 38 7.61 -1.32 -20.77
C VAL A 38 8.10 -0.38 -19.68
N TYR A 39 9.07 0.49 -19.99
CA TYR A 39 9.58 1.47 -19.02
C TYR A 39 8.45 2.39 -18.52
N ALA A 40 7.72 3.01 -19.44
CA ALA A 40 6.59 3.87 -19.11
C ALA A 40 5.45 3.10 -18.44
N PHE A 41 5.23 1.83 -18.81
CA PHE A 41 4.26 0.97 -18.13
C PHE A 41 4.58 0.84 -16.65
N VAL A 42 5.85 0.53 -16.32
CA VAL A 42 6.29 0.38 -14.92
C VAL A 42 6.14 1.70 -14.16
N VAL A 43 6.57 2.82 -14.75
CA VAL A 43 6.44 4.16 -14.12
C VAL A 43 4.96 4.51 -13.88
N HIS A 44 4.08 4.31 -14.86
CA HIS A 44 2.66 4.64 -14.73
C HIS A 44 1.94 3.70 -13.76
N PHE A 45 2.31 2.42 -13.74
CA PHE A 45 1.80 1.45 -12.78
C PHE A 45 2.18 1.85 -11.35
N MET A 46 3.46 2.17 -11.11
CA MET A 46 3.95 2.58 -9.80
C MET A 46 3.29 3.89 -9.35
N ALA A 47 3.15 4.86 -10.26
CA ALA A 47 2.48 6.12 -9.98
C ALA A 47 1.01 5.91 -9.57
N GLY A 48 0.25 5.13 -10.35
CA GLY A 48 -1.14 4.79 -10.04
C GLY A 48 -1.27 4.03 -8.72
N PHE A 49 -0.33 3.12 -8.45
CA PHE A 49 -0.26 2.38 -7.20
C PHE A 49 -0.10 3.32 -6.01
N PHE A 50 0.90 4.20 -6.02
CA PHE A 50 1.12 5.15 -4.93
C PHE A 50 -0.03 6.13 -4.71
N LEU A 51 -0.62 6.66 -5.79
CA LEU A 51 -1.72 7.61 -5.67
C LEU A 51 -2.98 6.96 -5.12
N VAL A 52 -3.34 5.77 -5.61
CA VAL A 52 -4.56 5.09 -5.17
C VAL A 52 -4.38 4.54 -3.76
N PHE A 53 -3.30 3.81 -3.48
CA PHE A 53 -3.08 3.23 -2.15
C PHE A 53 -2.76 4.28 -1.09
N GLY A 54 -2.02 5.33 -1.43
CA GLY A 54 -1.84 6.49 -0.54
C GLY A 54 -3.16 7.21 -0.29
N GLY A 55 -3.99 7.38 -1.33
CA GLY A 55 -5.33 7.96 -1.22
C GLY A 55 -6.26 7.14 -0.33
N LEU A 56 -6.28 5.82 -0.47
CA LEU A 56 -7.07 4.93 0.39
C LEU A 56 -6.67 5.05 1.86
N LYS A 57 -5.38 5.23 2.15
CA LYS A 57 -4.89 5.48 3.52
C LYS A 57 -5.33 6.85 4.04
N LEU A 58 -5.45 7.87 3.19
CA LEU A 58 -5.99 9.18 3.60
C LEU A 58 -7.49 9.14 3.93
N LEU A 59 -8.27 8.29 3.25
CA LEU A 59 -9.72 8.17 3.52
C LEU A 59 -10.01 7.65 4.92
N SER A 60 -9.14 6.80 5.46
CA SER A 60 -9.23 6.23 6.81
C SER A 60 -7.93 6.47 7.58
N LEU A 61 -7.47 7.72 7.60
CA LEU A 61 -6.15 8.09 8.13
C LEU A 61 -5.95 7.70 9.59
N ARG A 62 -6.96 7.90 10.44
CA ARG A 62 -6.85 7.58 11.88
C ARG A 62 -6.71 6.07 12.09
N GLU A 63 -7.56 5.31 11.42
CA GLU A 63 -7.56 3.85 11.48
C GLU A 63 -6.28 3.28 10.87
N PHE A 64 -5.77 3.90 9.79
CA PHE A 64 -4.47 3.58 9.24
C PHE A 64 -3.36 3.83 10.25
N VAL A 65 -3.27 5.01 10.88
CA VAL A 65 -2.20 5.31 11.85
C VAL A 65 -2.26 4.36 13.04
N ASP A 66 -3.44 4.05 13.56
CA ASP A 66 -3.59 3.13 14.68
C ASP A 66 -3.20 1.71 14.31
N GLY A 67 -3.52 1.24 13.11
CA GLY A 67 -3.05 -0.04 12.59
C GLY A 67 -1.56 -0.05 12.29
N TYR A 68 -1.06 0.97 11.61
CA TYR A 68 0.33 1.12 11.18
C TYR A 68 1.29 1.16 12.38
N ALA A 69 0.89 1.82 13.48
CA ALA A 69 1.64 1.84 14.72
C ALA A 69 1.78 0.47 15.41
N LEU A 70 0.96 -0.53 15.06
CA LEU A 70 1.05 -1.87 15.64
C LEU A 70 2.12 -2.74 14.96
N TYR A 71 2.49 -2.45 13.71
CA TYR A 71 3.42 -3.27 12.95
C TYR A 71 4.66 -2.54 12.42
N ASP A 72 4.58 -1.25 12.10
CA ASP A 72 5.74 -0.51 11.62
C ASP A 72 6.65 -0.05 12.78
N LEU A 73 7.96 -0.29 12.65
CA LEU A 73 8.96 -0.02 13.69
C LEU A 73 9.04 1.47 14.05
N LEU A 74 8.90 2.35 13.05
CA LEU A 74 8.99 3.80 13.24
C LEU A 74 7.66 4.38 13.68
N ALA A 75 6.53 3.92 13.14
CA ALA A 75 5.21 4.34 13.57
C ALA A 75 4.89 3.89 15.02
N ALA A 76 5.40 2.73 15.44
CA ALA A 76 5.33 2.28 16.83
C ALA A 76 6.08 3.23 17.79
N ARG A 77 7.16 3.86 17.31
CA ARG A 77 7.94 4.82 18.10
C ARG A 77 7.39 6.25 18.01
N TRP A 78 6.93 6.65 16.83
CA TRP A 78 6.42 7.99 16.55
C TRP A 78 5.15 7.91 15.68
N ARG A 79 3.98 8.01 16.31
CA ARG A 79 2.68 8.02 15.61
C ARG A 79 2.56 9.13 14.56
N GLY A 80 3.30 10.24 14.72
CA GLY A 80 3.35 11.32 13.74
C GLY A 80 3.85 10.86 12.37
N TYR A 81 4.75 9.88 12.32
CA TYR A 81 5.22 9.28 11.07
C TYR A 81 4.08 8.62 10.28
N GLY A 82 3.17 7.93 10.97
CA GLY A 82 1.99 7.32 10.33
C GLY A 82 1.05 8.33 9.67
N TYR A 83 0.99 9.56 10.19
CA TYR A 83 0.23 10.65 9.55
C TYR A 83 0.91 11.21 8.31
N VAL A 84 2.24 11.20 8.26
CA VAL A 84 3.02 11.76 7.15
C VAL A 84 3.18 10.75 6.02
N TYR A 85 3.24 9.46 6.33
CA TYR A 85 3.52 8.38 5.38
C TYR A 85 2.60 8.37 4.14
N PRO A 86 1.26 8.47 4.25
CA PRO A 86 0.39 8.50 3.07
C PRO A 86 0.66 9.68 2.13
N PHE A 87 1.11 10.82 2.68
CA PHE A 87 1.48 11.98 1.87
C PHE A 87 2.80 11.76 1.14
N ILE A 88 3.75 11.05 1.75
CA ILE A 88 5.00 10.66 1.10
C ILE A 88 4.72 9.74 -0.09
N GLU A 89 3.85 8.74 0.08
CA GLU A 89 3.44 7.86 -1.02
C GLU A 89 2.81 8.66 -2.16
N ILE A 90 1.84 9.52 -1.86
CA ILE A 90 1.20 10.37 -2.88
C ILE A 90 2.22 11.28 -3.58
N ALA A 91 3.22 11.81 -2.85
CA ALA A 91 4.27 12.63 -3.43
C ALA A 91 5.13 11.83 -4.43
N PHE A 92 5.48 10.57 -4.15
CA PHE A 92 6.14 9.69 -5.11
C PHE A 92 5.27 9.42 -6.34
N GLY A 93 3.97 9.20 -6.13
CA GLY A 93 3.02 9.03 -7.23
C GLY A 93 2.98 10.23 -8.18
N PHE A 94 2.93 11.45 -7.63
CA PHE A 94 2.97 12.67 -8.42
C PHE A 94 4.33 12.91 -9.07
N SER A 95 5.44 12.63 -8.39
CA SER A 95 6.77 12.79 -8.98
C SER A 95 6.94 11.91 -10.21
N MET A 96 6.48 10.66 -10.14
CA MET A 96 6.49 9.74 -11.29
C MET A 96 5.62 10.24 -12.45
N LEU A 97 4.39 10.70 -12.19
CA LEU A 97 3.53 11.26 -13.25
C LEU A 97 4.11 12.51 -13.91
N SER A 98 4.87 13.31 -13.16
CA SER A 98 5.53 14.50 -13.71
C SER A 98 6.78 14.19 -14.55
N GLY A 99 7.18 12.92 -14.64
CA GLY A 99 8.45 12.49 -15.26
C GLY A 99 9.68 12.79 -14.38
N PHE A 100 9.47 13.15 -13.10
CA PHE A 100 10.54 13.42 -12.15
C PHE A 100 10.83 12.18 -11.30
N HIS A 101 11.66 11.28 -11.84
CA HIS A 101 12.09 10.05 -11.18
C HIS A 101 13.60 9.81 -11.35
N PRO A 102 14.47 10.73 -10.88
CA PRO A 102 15.92 10.51 -10.90
C PRO A 102 16.31 9.34 -9.97
N ASP A 103 17.44 8.68 -10.24
CA ASP A 103 17.88 7.47 -9.53
C ASP A 103 17.93 7.63 -8.00
N TRP A 104 18.30 8.81 -7.51
CA TRP A 104 18.34 9.09 -6.07
C TRP A 104 16.95 9.05 -5.44
N LEU A 105 15.91 9.50 -6.16
CA LEU A 105 14.53 9.50 -5.67
C LEU A 105 13.98 8.09 -5.64
N LEU A 106 14.24 7.30 -6.68
CA LEU A 106 13.91 5.88 -6.74
C LEU A 106 14.64 5.07 -5.65
N LEU A 107 15.88 5.45 -5.31
CA LEU A 107 16.61 4.83 -4.20
C LEU A 107 15.97 5.16 -2.84
N VAL A 108 15.54 6.41 -2.63
CA VAL A 108 14.83 6.82 -1.40
C VAL A 108 13.50 6.08 -1.30
N GLU A 109 12.76 5.96 -2.40
CA GLU A 109 11.53 5.18 -2.47
C GLU A 109 11.78 3.71 -2.08
N ALA A 110 12.74 3.05 -2.75
CA ALA A 110 13.09 1.66 -2.48
C ALA A 110 13.51 1.44 -1.02
N ALA A 111 14.30 2.36 -0.44
CA ALA A 111 14.71 2.30 0.95
C ALA A 111 13.53 2.45 1.92
N LEU A 112 12.58 3.35 1.62
CA LEU A 112 11.39 3.58 2.43
C LEU A 112 10.44 2.38 2.38
N MET A 113 10.22 1.80 1.18
CA MET A 113 9.45 0.58 0.98
C MET A 113 10.08 -0.62 1.71
N LEU A 114 11.41 -0.77 1.63
CA LEU A 114 12.14 -1.82 2.33
C LEU A 114 12.01 -1.69 3.85
N PHE A 115 12.18 -0.47 4.38
CA PHE A 115 12.07 -0.21 5.81
C PHE A 115 10.67 -0.55 6.34
N SER A 116 9.63 -0.10 5.63
CA SER A 116 8.22 -0.42 5.91
C SER A 116 7.96 -1.94 5.84
N GLY A 117 8.47 -2.60 4.80
CA GLY A 117 8.36 -4.06 4.62
C GLY A 117 9.05 -4.87 5.72
N ILE A 118 10.23 -4.47 6.19
CA ILE A 118 10.93 -5.11 7.31
C ILE A 118 10.10 -4.97 8.61
N GLY A 119 9.50 -3.80 8.84
CA GLY A 119 8.61 -3.59 9.99
C GLY A 119 7.43 -4.56 9.99
N VAL A 120 6.74 -4.64 8.85
CA VAL A 120 5.63 -5.59 8.64
C VAL A 120 6.08 -7.04 8.85
N LEU A 121 7.23 -7.44 8.30
CA LEU A 121 7.78 -8.79 8.44
C LEU A 121 8.08 -9.14 9.92
N PHE A 122 8.62 -8.18 10.68
CA PHE A 122 8.87 -8.35 12.10
C PHE A 122 7.57 -8.49 12.90
N ALA A 123 6.56 -7.71 12.56
CA ALA A 123 5.24 -7.80 13.19
C ALA A 123 4.57 -9.17 12.96
N ILE A 124 4.60 -9.68 11.71
CA ILE A 124 4.12 -11.03 11.38
C ILE A 124 4.84 -12.09 12.23
N ARG A 125 6.17 -11.98 12.37
CA ARG A 125 6.96 -12.94 13.17
C ARG A 125 6.69 -12.85 14.67
N LYS A 126 6.32 -11.67 15.17
CA LYS A 126 6.07 -11.42 16.60
C LYS A 126 4.65 -11.81 17.03
N GLN A 127 3.69 -11.80 16.12
CA GLN A 127 2.29 -12.08 16.41
C GLN A 127 1.87 -13.50 16.02
N ASN A 128 2.03 -14.44 16.96
CA ASN A 128 1.24 -15.69 17.01
C ASN A 128 -0.19 -15.46 17.53
N ASP A 129 -0.62 -14.21 17.78
CA ASP A 129 -1.93 -13.91 18.36
C ASP A 129 -2.39 -12.48 18.02
N ILE A 130 -2.67 -12.20 16.73
CA ILE A 130 -3.19 -10.89 16.30
C ILE A 130 -4.69 -10.92 16.09
N GLN A 131 -5.39 -10.27 17.03
CA GLN A 131 -6.77 -9.82 16.85
C GLN A 131 -6.85 -8.89 15.64
N CYS A 132 -7.79 -9.19 14.76
CA CYS A 132 -8.07 -8.50 13.50
C CYS A 132 -8.14 -6.99 13.67
N VAL A 133 -7.11 -6.27 13.20
CA VAL A 133 -7.16 -4.82 12.99
C VAL A 133 -7.75 -4.62 11.61
N CYS A 134 -9.02 -4.25 11.55
CA CYS A 134 -9.71 -3.89 10.32
C CYS A 134 -9.08 -2.60 9.75
N LEU A 135 -8.69 -2.62 8.47
CA LEU A 135 -8.50 -1.36 7.72
C LEU A 135 -9.80 -0.58 7.85
N GLY A 136 -9.72 0.67 8.32
CA GLY A 136 -10.89 1.45 8.71
C GLY A 136 -12.07 1.27 7.76
N SER A 137 -13.20 0.79 8.32
CA SER A 137 -14.60 0.71 7.85
C SER A 137 -14.95 0.38 6.37
N ALA A 138 -14.06 0.53 5.39
CA ALA A 138 -14.34 0.42 3.96
C ALA A 138 -13.79 -0.87 3.34
N LEU A 139 -12.74 -1.48 3.94
CA LEU A 139 -12.08 -2.67 3.40
C LEU A 139 -11.75 -3.66 4.52
N ASN A 140 -12.62 -4.65 4.70
CA ASN A 140 -12.49 -5.73 5.69
C ASN A 140 -11.41 -6.76 5.29
N VAL A 141 -10.16 -6.33 5.13
CA VAL A 141 -9.03 -7.19 4.69
C VAL A 141 -7.85 -7.06 5.65
N PRO A 142 -7.22 -8.17 6.09
CA PRO A 142 -6.01 -8.11 6.90
C PRO A 142 -4.87 -7.47 6.09
N LEU A 143 -4.50 -6.23 6.44
CA LEU A 143 -3.53 -5.45 5.68
C LEU A 143 -2.13 -6.06 5.66
N THR A 144 -1.77 -6.80 6.70
CA THR A 144 -0.37 -7.13 7.00
C THR A 144 0.31 -7.90 5.86
N TYR A 145 -0.33 -8.92 5.29
CA TYR A 145 0.25 -9.69 4.20
C TYR A 145 0.21 -8.96 2.86
N VAL A 146 -0.86 -8.20 2.61
CA VAL A 146 -1.05 -7.44 1.39
C VAL A 146 0.00 -6.34 1.30
N THR A 147 0.14 -5.53 2.35
CA THR A 147 1.14 -4.45 2.43
C THR A 147 2.58 -4.96 2.33
N LEU A 148 2.88 -6.18 2.79
CA LEU A 148 4.21 -6.77 2.60
C LEU A 148 4.50 -7.02 1.11
N VAL A 149 3.55 -7.65 0.40
CA VAL A 149 3.68 -7.93 -1.05
C VAL A 149 3.77 -6.62 -1.83
N GLU A 150 2.97 -5.63 -1.47
CA GLU A 150 2.98 -4.30 -2.07
C GLU A 150 4.33 -3.61 -1.91
N ASN A 151 4.82 -3.47 -0.67
CA ASN A 151 6.12 -2.83 -0.40
C ASN A 151 7.27 -3.54 -1.13
N MET A 152 7.30 -4.87 -1.12
CA MET A 152 8.34 -5.65 -1.81
C MET A 152 8.23 -5.53 -3.34
N GLY A 153 7.01 -5.52 -3.89
CA GLY A 153 6.76 -5.32 -5.31
C GLY A 153 7.25 -3.96 -5.77
N MET A 154 6.86 -2.89 -5.06
CA MET A 154 7.25 -1.52 -5.38
C MET A 154 8.75 -1.31 -5.27
N MET A 155 9.39 -1.83 -4.22
CA MET A 155 10.85 -1.83 -4.09
C MET A 155 11.53 -2.52 -5.29
N THR A 156 11.01 -3.67 -5.73
CA THR A 156 11.58 -4.42 -6.86
C THR A 156 11.47 -3.62 -8.15
N LEU A 157 10.32 -2.99 -8.40
CA LEU A 157 10.11 -2.17 -9.59
C LEU A 157 10.99 -0.91 -9.56
N ALA A 158 11.13 -0.24 -8.42
CA ALA A 158 12.02 0.90 -8.27
C ALA A 158 13.48 0.54 -8.60
N ILE A 159 13.97 -0.60 -8.10
CA ILE A 159 15.32 -1.09 -8.41
C ILE A 159 15.44 -1.46 -9.89
N ALA A 160 14.40 -2.07 -10.48
CA ALA A 160 14.38 -2.39 -11.90
C ALA A 160 14.47 -1.14 -12.78
N LEU A 161 13.82 -0.03 -12.38
CA LEU A 161 13.92 1.25 -13.08
C LEU A 161 15.33 1.88 -12.98
N ILE A 162 16.02 1.70 -11.85
CA ILE A 162 17.40 2.19 -11.67
C ILE A 162 18.40 1.40 -12.54
N LEU A 163 18.14 0.11 -12.77
CA LEU A 163 19.04 -0.78 -13.52
C LEU A 163 18.77 -0.81 -15.04
N TRP A 164 17.74 -0.10 -15.51
CA TRP A 164 17.33 -0.05 -16.91
C TRP A 164 18.24 0.86 -17.75
#